data_AF-R2SF96-F1
#
_entry.id   AF-R2SF96-F1
#
_cell.length_a   1.000
_cell.length_b   1.000
_cell.length_c   1.000
_cell.angle_alpha   90.00
_cell.angle_beta   90.00
_cell.angle_gamma   90.00
#
_symmetry.space_group_name_H-M   'P 1'
#
loop_
_entity.id
_entity.type
_entity.pdbx_description
1 polymer ?
#
loop_
_entity_poly.entity_id
_entity_poly.type
_entity_poly.pdbx_seq_one_letter_code
_entity_poly.pdbx_strand_id
1 'polypeptide(L)'
;MTESLKSFFDNLPRNHWSSIVIAVLSVIFIVYSIYFYFSKEGKDERGKKIISTASFISFIITVVLISILNNNAVVFEIISKNELSFNWILNFFVLLISGVEAIGILILRRIK
;
A
#
# COMPACT_ATOMS: atom_id res chain seq x y z
N MET A 1 16.94 11.50 -14.62
CA MET A 1 16.87 11.31 -13.15
C MET A 1 17.70 12.40 -12.51
N THR A 2 17.17 13.17 -11.57
CA THR A 2 18.00 14.06 -10.75
C THR A 2 18.87 13.21 -9.83
N GLU A 3 20.12 13.62 -9.58
CA GLU A 3 21.08 12.84 -8.79
C GLU A 3 20.55 12.46 -7.39
N SER A 4 19.65 13.27 -6.83
CA SER A 4 19.02 13.04 -5.52
C SER A 4 18.14 11.79 -5.48
N LEU A 5 17.42 11.49 -6.56
CA LEU A 5 16.56 10.32 -6.60
C LEU A 5 17.42 9.04 -6.63
N LYS A 6 18.56 9.10 -7.35
CA LYS A 6 19.45 7.94 -7.54
C LYS A 6 20.16 7.59 -6.24
N SER A 7 20.68 8.60 -5.55
CA SER A 7 21.33 8.41 -4.25
C SER A 7 20.37 7.92 -3.16
N PHE A 8 19.08 8.28 -3.22
CA PHE A 8 18.08 7.73 -2.32
C PHE A 8 17.89 6.22 -2.52
N PHE A 9 17.68 5.79 -3.77
CA PHE A 9 17.47 4.38 -4.10
C PHE A 9 18.72 3.52 -3.86
N ASP A 10 19.92 4.06 -4.10
CA ASP A 10 21.17 3.35 -3.83
C ASP A 10 21.45 3.16 -2.32
N ASN A 11 20.85 4.00 -1.45
CA ASN A 11 20.99 3.93 0.01
C ASN A 11 19.82 3.23 0.74
N LEU A 12 18.78 2.81 0.03
CA LEU A 12 17.66 2.02 0.58
C LEU A 12 18.09 0.79 1.40
N PRO A 13 19.15 0.02 1.05
CA PRO A 13 19.52 -1.16 1.82
C PRO A 13 20.06 -0.87 3.23
N ARG A 14 20.46 0.38 3.56
CA ARG A 14 21.00 0.73 4.89
C ARG A 14 19.93 1.22 5.89
N ASN A 15 18.72 1.53 5.43
CA ASN A 15 17.70 2.18 6.26
C ASN A 15 16.66 1.18 6.76
N HIS A 16 17.07 0.21 7.59
CA HIS A 16 16.17 -0.80 8.19
C HIS A 16 14.93 -0.19 8.90
N TRP A 17 15.09 1.00 9.48
CA TRP A 17 14.01 1.74 10.13
C TRP A 17 12.84 2.07 9.20
N SER A 18 13.13 2.42 7.94
CA SER A 18 12.08 2.74 6.96
C SER A 18 11.23 1.51 6.63
N SER A 19 11.87 0.34 6.42
CA SER A 19 11.17 -0.92 6.19
C SER A 19 10.27 -1.30 7.36
N ILE A 20 10.76 -1.13 8.59
CA ILE A 20 9.99 -1.44 9.81
C ILE A 20 8.76 -0.52 9.91
N VAL A 21 8.94 0.79 9.71
CA VAL A 21 7.82 1.76 9.75
C VAL A 21 6.76 1.42 8.70
N ILE A 22 7.17 1.13 7.47
CA ILE A 22 6.28 0.75 6.38
C ILE A 22 5.52 -0.53 6.73
N ALA A 23 6.21 -1.55 7.24
CA ALA A 23 5.60 -2.82 7.62
C ALA A 23 4.58 -2.64 8.76
N VAL A 24 4.95 -1.92 9.83
CA VAL A 24 4.07 -1.65 10.98
C VAL A 24 2.82 -0.88 10.53
N LEU A 25 2.99 0.17 9.72
CA LEU A 25 1.88 0.97 9.24
C LEU A 25 0.93 0.17 8.32
N SER A 26 1.50 -0.71 7.49
CA SER A 26 0.70 -1.63 6.65
C SER A 26 -0.14 -2.56 7.52
N VAL A 27 0.45 -3.14 8.57
CA VAL A 27 -0.27 -4.01 9.51
C VAL A 27 -1.39 -3.25 10.21
N ILE A 28 -1.15 -2.00 10.64
CA ILE A 28 -2.18 -1.16 11.26
C ILE A 28 -3.36 -0.95 10.32
N PHE A 29 -3.12 -0.64 9.04
CA PHE A 29 -4.19 -0.45 8.06
C PHE A 29 -4.97 -1.72 7.79
N ILE A 30 -4.29 -2.87 7.66
CA ILE A 30 -4.94 -4.16 7.47
C ILE A 30 -5.82 -4.50 8.68
N VAL A 31 -5.28 -4.36 9.90
CA VAL A 31 -6.03 -4.61 11.14
C VAL A 31 -7.24 -3.68 11.24
N TYR A 32 -7.10 -2.41 10.86
CA TYR A 32 -8.21 -1.48 10.80
C TYR A 32 -9.31 -1.91 9.82
N SER A 33 -8.95 -2.29 8.59
CA SER A 33 -9.91 -2.75 7.59
C SER A 33 -10.66 -4.01 8.04
N ILE A 34 -9.94 -4.99 8.62
CA ILE A 34 -10.51 -6.21 9.19
C ILE A 34 -11.44 -5.88 10.37
N TYR A 35 -10.99 -5.02 11.29
CA TYR A 35 -11.79 -4.58 12.42
C TYR A 35 -13.10 -3.92 11.95
N PHE A 36 -13.03 -3.03 10.96
CA PHE A 36 -14.21 -2.39 10.40
C PHE A 36 -15.16 -3.43 9.78
N TYR A 37 -14.64 -4.39 9.02
CA TYR A 37 -15.43 -5.47 8.42
C TYR A 37 -16.25 -6.26 9.45
N PHE A 38 -15.64 -6.65 10.58
CA PHE A 38 -16.31 -7.42 11.62
C PHE A 38 -17.10 -6.57 12.63
N SER A 39 -16.95 -5.25 12.59
CA SER A 39 -17.68 -4.32 13.46
C SER A 39 -19.19 -4.36 13.19
N LYS A 40 -19.98 -3.83 14.13
CA LYS A 40 -21.44 -3.69 13.94
C LYS A 40 -21.76 -2.89 12.69
N GLU A 41 -21.07 -1.75 12.50
CA GLU A 41 -21.23 -0.89 11.33
C GLU A 41 -20.87 -1.60 10.03
N GLY A 42 -19.81 -2.41 10.00
CA GLY A 42 -19.39 -3.16 8.81
C GLY A 42 -20.37 -4.26 8.39
N LYS A 43 -21.11 -4.83 9.35
CA LYS A 43 -22.11 -5.87 9.10
C LYS A 43 -23.42 -5.32 8.55
N ASP A 44 -23.69 -4.04 8.76
CA ASP A 44 -24.86 -3.36 8.22
C ASP A 44 -24.79 -3.26 6.69
N GLU A 45 -25.94 -3.10 6.03
CA GLU A 45 -25.99 -2.98 4.56
C GLU A 45 -25.19 -1.77 4.04
N ARG A 46 -25.18 -0.67 4.82
CA ARG A 46 -24.37 0.52 4.57
C ARG A 46 -22.86 0.22 4.68
N GLY A 47 -22.44 -0.47 5.74
CA GLY A 47 -21.05 -0.87 5.93
C GLY A 47 -20.53 -1.79 4.84
N LYS A 48 -21.35 -2.78 4.42
CA LYS A 48 -21.04 -3.65 3.29
C LYS A 48 -20.83 -2.87 1.99
N LYS A 49 -21.68 -1.87 1.70
CA LYS A 49 -21.51 -0.98 0.54
C LYS A 49 -20.23 -0.14 0.64
N ILE A 50 -19.87 0.33 1.83
CA ILE A 50 -18.61 1.07 2.06
C ILE A 50 -17.40 0.17 1.77
N ILE A 51 -17.35 -1.02 2.38
CA ILE A 51 -16.24 -1.97 2.21
C ILE A 51 -16.11 -2.38 0.75
N SER A 52 -17.22 -2.71 0.09
CA SER A 52 -17.22 -3.09 -1.33
C SER A 52 -16.65 -1.98 -2.22
N THR A 53 -17.05 -0.72 -1.97
CA THR A 53 -16.53 0.43 -2.73
C THR A 53 -15.03 0.65 -2.46
N ALA A 54 -14.61 0.61 -1.20
CA ALA A 54 -13.21 0.77 -0.81
C ALA A 54 -12.32 -0.34 -1.37
N SER A 55 -12.80 -1.58 -1.32
CA SER A 55 -12.11 -2.76 -1.89
C SER A 55 -11.95 -2.64 -3.39
N PHE A 56 -12.98 -2.14 -4.09
CA PHE A 56 -12.91 -1.92 -5.53
C PHE A 56 -11.86 -0.86 -5.91
N ILE A 57 -11.77 0.24 -5.15
CA ILE A 57 -10.74 1.27 -5.34
C ILE A 57 -9.34 0.68 -5.08
N SER A 58 -9.17 -0.06 -3.98
CA SER A 58 -7.91 -0.73 -3.64
C SER A 58 -7.47 -1.73 -4.72
N PHE A 59 -8.42 -2.46 -5.31
CA PHE A 59 -8.17 -3.33 -6.45
C PHE A 59 -7.68 -2.57 -7.68
N ILE A 60 -8.32 -1.45 -8.05
CA ILE A 60 -7.85 -0.60 -9.17
C ILE A 60 -6.43 -0.12 -8.92
N ILE A 61 -6.13 0.37 -7.70
CA ILE A 61 -4.77 0.81 -7.36
C ILE A 61 -3.76 -0.34 -7.46
N THR A 62 -4.14 -1.54 -7.03
CA THR A 62 -3.29 -2.73 -7.17
C THR A 62 -2.94 -3.01 -8.63
N VAL A 63 -3.91 -2.93 -9.55
CA VAL A 63 -3.68 -3.10 -10.99
C VAL A 63 -2.75 -2.02 -11.54
N VAL A 64 -2.95 -0.76 -11.13
CA VAL A 64 -2.08 0.36 -11.53
C VAL A 64 -0.65 0.15 -11.04
N LEU A 65 -0.47 -0.25 -9.78
CA LEU A 65 0.85 -0.50 -9.19
C LEU A 65 1.59 -1.65 -9.90
N ILE A 66 0.91 -2.76 -10.20
CA ILE A 66 1.48 -3.88 -10.98
C ILE A 66 1.87 -3.40 -12.38
N SER A 67 1.03 -2.56 -13.01
CA SER A 67 1.33 -2.01 -14.32
C SER A 67 2.57 -1.11 -14.31
N ILE A 68 2.76 -0.33 -13.23
CA ILE A 68 3.97 0.48 -13.03
C ILE A 68 5.19 -0.41 -12.84
N LEU A 69 5.09 -1.48 -12.04
CA LEU A 69 6.19 -2.43 -11.85
C LEU A 69 6.65 -3.06 -13.17
N ASN A 70 5.71 -3.50 -14.00
CA ASN A 70 6.02 -4.21 -15.23
C ASN A 70 6.54 -3.29 -16.35
N ASN A 71 6.04 -2.06 -16.44
CA ASN A 71 6.37 -1.16 -17.55
C ASN A 71 7.49 -0.16 -17.22
N ASN A 72 7.95 -0.09 -15.98
CA ASN A 72 8.98 0.86 -15.58
C ASN A 72 10.35 0.18 -15.46
N ALA A 73 11.15 0.34 -16.52
CA ALA A 73 12.51 -0.20 -16.61
C ALA A 73 13.40 0.20 -15.41
N VAL A 74 13.18 1.39 -14.83
CA VAL A 74 13.96 1.87 -13.69
C VAL A 74 13.63 1.10 -12.42
N VAL A 75 12.34 0.83 -12.17
CA VAL A 75 11.90 0.06 -11.00
C VAL A 75 12.40 -1.38 -11.09
N PHE A 76 12.35 -1.96 -12.29
CA PHE A 76 12.88 -3.29 -12.56
C PHE A 76 14.40 -3.36 -12.33
N GLU A 77 15.15 -2.34 -12.74
CA GLU A 77 16.60 -2.26 -12.50
C GLU A 77 16.94 -2.17 -11.00
N ILE A 78 16.16 -1.42 -10.22
CA ILE A 78 16.37 -1.29 -8.76
C ILE A 78 16.04 -2.59 -8.04
N ILE A 79 14.94 -3.25 -8.42
CA ILE A 79 14.50 -4.54 -7.86
C ILE A 79 15.51 -5.65 -8.14
N SER A 80 16.03 -5.71 -9.36
CA SER A 80 16.96 -6.77 -9.80
C SER A 80 18.37 -6.65 -9.20
N LYS A 81 18.75 -5.48 -8.68
CA LYS A 81 20.08 -5.24 -8.10
C LYS A 81 20.28 -5.81 -6.70
N ASN A 82 19.24 -5.84 -5.86
CA ASN A 82 19.38 -6.22 -4.46
C ASN A 82 18.06 -6.74 -3.86
N GLU A 83 18.11 -7.87 -3.16
CA GLU A 83 16.99 -8.45 -2.42
C GLU A 83 16.39 -7.48 -1.39
N LEU A 84 17.22 -6.67 -0.72
CA LEU A 84 16.75 -5.67 0.25
C LEU A 84 15.90 -4.59 -0.43
N SER A 85 16.29 -4.14 -1.62
CA SER A 85 15.55 -3.14 -2.40
C SER A 85 14.22 -3.70 -2.88
N PHE A 86 14.20 -4.97 -3.31
CA PHE A 86 12.97 -5.67 -3.65
C PHE A 86 12.01 -5.77 -2.46
N ASN A 87 12.49 -6.22 -1.31
CA ASN A 87 11.69 -6.32 -0.08
C ASN A 87 11.15 -4.96 0.36
N TRP A 88 11.94 -3.89 0.25
CA TRP A 88 11.48 -2.54 0.58
C TRP A 88 10.36 -2.08 -0.35
N ILE A 89 10.54 -2.24 -1.67
CA ILE A 89 9.54 -1.85 -2.67
C ILE A 89 8.24 -2.66 -2.49
N LEU A 90 8.33 -3.96 -2.24
CA LEU A 90 7.16 -4.78 -1.96
C LEU A 90 6.40 -4.31 -0.72
N ASN A 91 7.10 -4.06 0.40
CA ASN A 91 6.48 -3.54 1.61
C ASN A 91 5.83 -2.18 1.36
N PHE A 92 6.47 -1.31 0.58
CA PHE A 92 5.91 -0.02 0.20
C PHE A 92 4.63 -0.16 -0.63
N PHE A 93 4.57 -1.14 -1.53
CA PHE A 93 3.37 -1.41 -2.33
C PHE A 93 2.23 -1.94 -1.47
N VAL A 94 2.52 -2.86 -0.55
CA VAL A 94 1.53 -3.34 0.44
C VAL A 94 0.99 -2.19 1.29
N LEU A 95 1.85 -1.25 1.69
CA LEU A 95 1.44 -0.05 2.42
C LEU A 95 0.46 0.80 1.61
N LEU A 96 0.74 1.03 0.32
CA LEU A 96 -0.15 1.81 -0.53
C LEU A 96 -1.51 1.14 -0.71
N ILE A 97 -1.53 -0.17 -0.96
CA ILE A 97 -2.77 -0.94 -1.15
C ILE A 97 -3.61 -0.93 0.14
N SER A 98 -3.00 -1.32 1.26
CA SER A 98 -3.69 -1.33 2.56
C SER A 98 -4.13 0.07 3.02
N GLY A 99 -3.30 1.08 2.78
CA GLY A 99 -3.60 2.47 3.07
C GLY A 99 -4.77 3.00 2.25
N VAL A 100 -4.83 2.70 0.95
CA VAL A 100 -5.96 3.10 0.10
C VAL A 100 -7.26 2.48 0.58
N GLU A 101 -7.24 1.22 1.00
CA GLU A 101 -8.43 0.56 1.54
C GLU A 101 -8.88 1.21 2.87
N ALA A 102 -7.96 1.36 3.83
CA ALA A 102 -8.26 1.95 5.13
C ALA A 102 -8.75 3.40 5.02
N ILE A 103 -8.07 4.22 4.22
CA ILE A 103 -8.46 5.61 3.94
C ILE A 103 -9.77 5.65 3.17
N GLY A 104 -9.97 4.75 2.20
CA GLY A 104 -11.22 4.61 1.46
C GLY A 104 -12.40 4.34 2.39
N ILE A 105 -12.24 3.42 3.34
CA ILE A 105 -13.23 3.14 4.39
C ILE A 105 -13.49 4.40 5.23
N LEU A 106 -12.44 5.08 5.71
CA LEU A 106 -12.57 6.29 6.54
C LEU A 106 -13.33 7.41 5.84
N ILE A 107 -13.02 7.67 4.57
CA ILE A 107 -13.66 8.71 3.76
C ILE A 107 -15.13 8.33 3.50
N LEU A 108 -15.38 7.10 3.02
CA LEU A 108 -16.72 6.65 2.67
C LEU A 108 -17.64 6.57 3.89
N ARG A 109 -17.11 6.25 5.08
CA ARG A 109 -17.85 6.28 6.35
C ARG A 109 -18.35 7.68 6.70
N ARG A 110 -17.63 8.74 6.30
CA ARG A 110 -18.09 10.13 6.51
C ARG A 110 -19.11 10.59 5.48
N ILE A 111 -19.05 10.07 4.27
CA ILE A 111 -19.89 10.53 3.14
C ILE A 111 -21.21 9.79 3.08
N LYS A 112 -21.18 8.45 3.12
CA LYS A 112 -22.35 7.59 3.03
C LYS A 112 -22.82 7.27 4.42
#